data_AF-A0A1F6GLN3-F1
#
_entry.id   AF-A0A1F6GLN3-F1
#
_cell.length_a   1.000
_cell.length_b   1.000
_cell.length_c   1.000
_cell.angle_alpha   90.00
_cell.angle_beta   90.00
_cell.angle_gamma   90.00
#
_symmetry.space_group_name_H-M   'P 1'
#
loop_
_entity.id
_entity.type
_entity.pdbx_description
1 polymer ?
#
loop_
_entity_poly.entity_id
_entity_poly.type
_entity_poly.pdbx_seq_one_letter_code
_entity_poly.pdbx_strand_id
1 'polypeptide(L)'
;MSEEFLLRWVILPPEPNQSSQTLELWVTNGNNHKTNLNGIVWLDGTTQKPLRLQNPSQGPTGFGPWFELEAYQTKVARLEPEPGLVLALQQNRELHCFLSHLPWPKAIRPIAMVNLEGNWIDQEALGQIKPEPNSF
;
A
#
# COMPACT_ATOMS: atom_id res chain seq x y z
N MET A 1 6.44 12.87 -12.07
CA MET A 1 4.98 12.95 -11.89
C MET A 1 4.73 12.89 -10.39
N SER A 2 4.03 13.86 -9.81
CA SER A 2 3.62 13.77 -8.40
C SER A 2 2.51 12.72 -8.30
N GLU A 3 2.82 11.53 -7.79
CA GLU A 3 1.77 10.55 -7.52
C GLU A 3 0.91 11.05 -6.35
N GLU A 4 -0.39 11.21 -6.59
CA GLU A 4 -1.39 11.59 -5.56
C GLU A 4 -1.49 10.55 -4.43
N PHE A 5 -0.88 9.38 -4.59
CA PHE A 5 -0.94 8.28 -3.65
C PHE A 5 0.30 7.41 -3.82
N LEU A 6 0.93 6.98 -2.72
CA LEU A 6 2.09 6.08 -2.75
C LEU A 6 1.83 4.84 -1.91
N LEU A 7 2.26 3.69 -2.43
CA LEU A 7 2.20 2.41 -1.75
C LEU A 7 3.59 1.82 -1.63
N ARG A 8 4.04 1.58 -0.40
CA ARG A 8 5.35 1.01 -0.07
C ARG A 8 5.18 -0.27 0.76
N TRP A 9 6.09 -1.23 0.62
CA TRP A 9 5.93 -2.53 1.26
C TRP A 9 7.25 -3.19 1.65
N VAL A 10 7.19 -4.04 2.68
CA VAL A 10 8.26 -4.97 3.08
C VAL A 10 7.67 -6.22 3.70
N ILE A 11 8.30 -7.38 3.46
CA ILE A 11 8.01 -8.61 4.20
C ILE A 11 9.01 -8.69 5.34
N LEU A 12 8.49 -8.67 6.56
CA LEU A 12 9.27 -8.82 7.78
C LEU A 12 9.42 -10.31 8.12
N PRO A 13 10.59 -10.73 8.61
CA PRO A 13 10.75 -12.07 9.14
C PRO A 13 9.79 -12.30 10.32
N PRO A 14 9.47 -13.56 10.66
CA PRO A 14 8.66 -13.86 11.82
C PRO A 14 9.34 -13.32 13.09
N GLU A 15 8.56 -12.71 13.99
CA GLU A 15 9.05 -12.38 15.33
C GLU A 15 9.40 -13.68 16.10
N PRO A 16 10.29 -13.65 17.12
CA PRO A 16 10.74 -14.84 17.84
C PRO A 16 9.62 -15.75 18.39
N ASN A 17 8.42 -15.19 18.60
CA ASN A 17 7.23 -15.89 19.12
C ASN A 17 6.10 -16.03 18.08
N GLN A 18 6.37 -15.78 16.80
CA GLN A 18 5.41 -15.91 15.71
C GLN A 18 5.93 -16.86 14.64
N SER A 19 5.06 -17.73 14.14
CA SER A 19 5.40 -18.72 13.10
C SER A 19 5.27 -18.17 11.68
N SER A 20 4.56 -17.04 11.53
CA SER A 20 4.20 -16.47 10.23
C SER A 20 4.99 -15.18 9.96
N GLN A 21 5.34 -14.99 8.70
CA GLN A 21 5.86 -13.70 8.20
C GLN A 21 4.81 -12.61 8.36
N THR A 22 5.23 -11.34 8.35
CA THR A 22 4.32 -10.19 8.37
C THR A 22 4.59 -9.32 7.16
N LEU A 23 3.55 -8.89 6.45
CA LEU A 23 3.64 -7.85 5.43
C LEU A 23 3.40 -6.50 6.10
N GLU A 24 4.39 -5.61 6.05
CA GLU A 24 4.22 -4.22 6.45
C GLU A 24 4.00 -3.34 5.22
N LEU A 25 2.86 -2.65 5.20
CA LEU A 25 2.38 -1.82 4.10
C LEU A 25 2.28 -0.36 4.56
N TRP A 26 2.91 0.52 3.80
CA TRP A 26 2.97 1.96 4.04
C TRP A 26 2.16 2.66 2.97
N VAL A 27 1.15 3.41 3.39
CA VAL A 27 0.19 4.05 2.51
C VAL A 27 0.24 5.55 2.73
N THR A 28 0.66 6.29 1.72
CA THR A 28 0.80 7.76 1.78
C THR A 28 -0.21 8.42 0.87
N ASN A 29 -1.01 9.34 1.41
CA ASN A 29 -1.84 10.25 0.62
C ASN A 29 -0.97 11.42 0.14
N GLY A 30 -0.70 11.51 -1.16
CA GLY A 30 0.02 12.63 -1.77
C GLY A 30 -0.86 13.84 -2.10
N ASN A 31 -2.17 13.78 -1.83
CA ASN A 31 -3.09 14.87 -2.10
C ASN A 31 -3.10 15.93 -1.00
N ASN A 32 -3.55 17.13 -1.39
CA ASN A 32 -3.84 18.25 -0.49
C ASN A 32 -5.20 18.14 0.22
N HIS A 33 -5.92 17.04 0.04
CA HIS A 33 -7.22 16.79 0.65
C HIS A 33 -7.30 15.36 1.19
N LYS A 34 -8.25 15.15 2.10
CA LYS A 34 -8.54 13.85 2.71
C LYS A 34 -8.97 12.83 1.65
N THR A 35 -8.40 11.62 1.73
CA THR A 35 -8.68 10.52 0.80
C THR A 35 -8.92 9.23 1.57
N ASN A 36 -9.94 8.46 1.17
CA ASN A 36 -10.15 7.11 1.68
C ASN A 36 -9.69 6.08 0.65
N LEU A 37 -8.77 5.20 1.04
CA LEU A 37 -8.48 3.96 0.35
C LEU A 37 -9.48 2.91 0.81
N ASN A 38 -10.29 2.40 -0.11
CA ASN A 38 -11.37 1.44 0.17
C ASN A 38 -11.03 0.00 -0.21
N GLY A 39 -9.87 -0.21 -0.83
CA GLY A 39 -9.41 -1.54 -1.18
C GLY A 39 -8.25 -1.53 -2.16
N ILE A 40 -7.57 -2.67 -2.23
CA ILE A 40 -6.45 -2.90 -3.13
C ILE A 40 -6.71 -4.23 -3.85
N VAL A 41 -6.53 -4.24 -5.17
CA VAL A 41 -6.68 -5.43 -6.00
C VAL A 41 -5.51 -5.54 -6.96
N TRP A 42 -5.27 -6.73 -7.49
CA TRP A 42 -4.47 -6.86 -8.71
C TRP A 42 -5.37 -7.19 -9.89
N LEU A 43 -4.85 -7.03 -11.09
CA LEU A 43 -5.44 -7.59 -12.31
C LEU A 43 -4.69 -8.87 -12.70
N ASP A 44 -5.45 -9.92 -12.96
CA ASP A 44 -4.99 -11.16 -13.59
C ASP A 44 -5.72 -11.29 -14.94
N GLY A 45 -5.10 -10.75 -16.00
CA GLY A 45 -5.78 -10.51 -17.27
C GLY A 45 -6.92 -9.49 -17.09
N THR A 46 -8.16 -9.90 -17.37
CA THR A 46 -9.36 -9.08 -17.19
C THR A 46 -10.04 -9.24 -15.82
N THR A 47 -9.52 -10.12 -14.96
CA THR A 47 -10.16 -10.44 -13.68
C THR A 47 -9.51 -9.63 -12.55
N GLN A 48 -10.32 -8.84 -11.84
CA GLN A 48 -9.91 -8.22 -10.58
C GLN A 48 -9.91 -9.28 -9.47
N LYS A 49 -8.75 -9.54 -8.86
CA LYS A 49 -8.68 -10.41 -7.68
C LYS A 49 -8.58 -9.54 -6.42
N PRO A 50 -9.60 -9.55 -5.55
CA PRO A 50 -9.52 -8.83 -4.28
C PRO A 50 -8.40 -9.39 -3.42
N LEU A 51 -7.62 -8.49 -2.83
CA LEU A 51 -6.71 -8.86 -1.76
C LEU A 51 -7.54 -8.96 -0.49
N ARG A 52 -7.67 -10.16 0.08
CA ARG A 52 -8.41 -10.36 1.33
C ARG A 52 -7.51 -10.01 2.53
N LEU A 53 -8.10 -9.64 3.66
CA LEU A 53 -7.40 -9.65 4.95
C LEU A 53 -8.00 -10.77 5.79
N GLN A 54 -7.17 -11.55 6.49
CA GLN A 54 -7.67 -12.60 7.39
C GLN A 54 -8.48 -12.02 8.56
N ASN A 55 -8.24 -10.76 8.93
CA ASN A 55 -9.10 -10.03 9.85
C ASN A 55 -9.97 -9.03 9.07
N PRO A 56 -11.29 -9.29 8.95
CA PRO A 56 -12.21 -8.40 8.28
C PRO A 56 -12.53 -7.23 9.20
N SER A 57 -11.64 -6.24 9.28
CA SER A 57 -12.14 -4.87 9.35
C SER A 57 -12.85 -4.65 8.02
N GLN A 58 -14.14 -4.98 8.00
CA GLN A 58 -15.02 -4.84 6.85
C GLN A 58 -14.99 -3.38 6.40
N GLY A 59 -14.16 -3.07 5.40
CA GLY A 59 -14.38 -1.88 4.61
C GLY A 59 -15.77 -1.99 3.97
N PRO A 60 -16.42 -0.86 3.64
CA PRO A 60 -17.81 -0.82 3.16
C PRO A 60 -18.09 -1.66 1.90
N THR A 61 -17.06 -2.21 1.24
CA THR A 61 -17.15 -3.00 0.02
C THR A 61 -16.51 -4.39 0.11
N GLY A 62 -15.76 -4.72 1.17
CA GLY A 62 -15.14 -6.05 1.35
C GLY A 62 -13.83 -6.34 0.56
N PHE A 63 -13.13 -5.32 0.06
CA PHE A 63 -11.96 -5.46 -0.84
C PHE A 63 -10.58 -5.19 -0.19
N GLY A 64 -10.31 -5.74 0.99
CA GLY A 64 -8.97 -5.65 1.61
C GLY A 64 -8.79 -4.46 2.55
N PRO A 65 -7.55 -3.95 2.74
CA PRO A 65 -7.28 -2.93 3.74
C PRO A 65 -7.92 -1.59 3.39
N TRP A 66 -8.54 -0.96 4.38
CA TRP A 66 -9.11 0.39 4.28
C TRP A 66 -8.31 1.39 5.11
N PHE A 67 -8.11 2.59 4.56
CA PHE A 67 -7.43 3.68 5.25
C PHE A 67 -8.15 4.99 4.97
N GLU A 68 -8.55 5.68 6.03
CA GLU A 68 -8.85 7.11 5.98
C GLU A 68 -7.55 7.90 6.15
N LEU A 69 -7.18 8.73 5.18
CA LEU A 69 -5.89 9.42 5.17
C LEU A 69 -6.12 10.92 5.03
N GLU A 70 -5.63 11.69 6.00
CA GLU A 70 -5.57 13.15 5.87
C GLU A 70 -4.53 13.56 4.79
N ALA A 71 -4.56 14.82 4.36
CA ALA A 71 -3.61 15.34 3.37
C ALA A 71 -2.15 15.08 3.81
N TYR A 72 -1.33 14.52 2.92
CA TYR A 72 0.08 14.18 3.17
C TYR A 72 0.34 13.16 4.29
N GLN A 73 -0.71 12.53 4.84
CA GLN A 73 -0.56 11.53 5.89
C GLN A 73 -0.02 10.21 5.34
N THR A 74 0.86 9.57 6.11
CA THR A 74 1.24 8.18 5.91
C THR A 74 0.67 7.31 7.03
N LYS A 75 0.02 6.21 6.68
CA LYS A 75 -0.37 5.15 7.62
C LYS A 75 0.40 3.87 7.33
N VAL A 76 0.67 3.12 8.39
CA VAL A 76 1.35 1.82 8.34
C VAL A 76 0.37 0.74 8.80
N ALA A 77 0.27 -0.34 8.04
CA ALA A 77 -0.49 -1.53 8.42
C ALA A 77 0.43 -2.76 8.40
N ARG A 78 0.30 -3.60 9.43
CA ARG A 78 0.90 -4.93 9.47
C ARG A 78 -0.20 -5.94 9.19
N LEU A 79 0.01 -6.72 8.15
CA LEU A 79 -0.95 -7.67 7.61
C LEU A 79 -0.33 -9.06 7.62
N GLU A 80 -1.15 -10.08 7.81
CA GLU A 80 -0.72 -11.43 7.47
C GLU A 80 -0.51 -11.50 5.95
N PRO A 81 0.63 -12.03 5.48
CA PRO A 81 0.98 -12.05 4.06
C PRO A 81 0.09 -13.03 3.32
N GLU A 82 -1.00 -12.52 2.74
CA GLU A 82 -1.79 -13.28 1.79
C GLU A 82 -0.92 -13.68 0.58
N PRO A 83 -0.85 -14.98 0.23
CA PRO A 83 0.05 -15.47 -0.83
C PRO A 83 -0.15 -14.76 -2.16
N GLY A 84 -1.41 -14.41 -2.48
CA GLY A 84 -1.74 -13.58 -3.62
C GLY A 84 -1.02 -12.24 -3.55
N LEU A 85 -1.31 -11.41 -2.55
CA LEU A 85 -0.71 -10.08 -2.41
C LEU A 85 0.83 -10.10 -2.52
N VAL A 86 1.47 -11.00 -1.77
CA VAL A 86 2.93 -11.14 -1.78
C VAL A 86 3.47 -11.42 -3.18
N LEU A 87 2.85 -12.34 -3.91
CA LEU A 87 3.32 -12.71 -5.25
C LEU A 87 3.26 -11.51 -6.22
N ALA A 88 2.24 -10.65 -6.13
CA ALA A 88 2.17 -9.48 -7.00
C ALA A 88 3.23 -8.45 -6.65
N LEU A 89 3.41 -8.18 -5.36
CA LEU A 89 4.41 -7.25 -4.86
C LEU A 89 5.81 -7.70 -5.32
N GLN A 90 6.13 -8.98 -5.14
CA GLN A 90 7.42 -9.56 -5.57
C GLN A 90 7.62 -9.56 -7.08
N GLN A 91 6.55 -9.71 -7.87
CA GLN A 91 6.61 -9.66 -9.33
C GLN A 91 6.50 -8.23 -9.89
N ASN A 92 6.54 -7.22 -9.02
CA ASN A 92 6.37 -5.81 -9.38
C ASN A 92 5.13 -5.58 -10.25
N ARG A 93 4.04 -6.31 -9.96
CA ARG A 93 2.77 -6.17 -10.67
C ARG A 93 2.13 -4.84 -10.29
N GLU A 94 1.49 -4.23 -11.27
CA GLU A 94 0.61 -3.10 -11.03
C GLU A 94 -0.56 -3.53 -10.12
N LEU A 95 -0.84 -2.71 -9.11
CA LEU A 95 -2.01 -2.86 -8.25
C LEU A 95 -3.02 -1.76 -8.59
N HIS A 96 -4.28 -2.01 -8.24
CA HIS A 96 -5.38 -1.11 -8.45
C HIS A 96 -6.01 -0.77 -7.10
N CYS A 97 -6.02 0.52 -6.77
CA CYS A 97 -6.53 1.07 -5.53
C CYS A 97 -7.90 1.71 -5.76
N PHE A 98 -8.90 1.34 -4.96
CA PHE A 98 -10.19 2.01 -4.95
C PHE A 98 -10.13 3.22 -4.02
N LEU A 99 -10.15 4.43 -4.59
CA LEU A 99 -10.18 5.68 -3.83
C LEU A 99 -11.60 6.23 -3.82
N SER A 100 -12.08 6.71 -2.66
CA SER A 100 -13.47 7.19 -2.50
C SER A 100 -13.87 8.33 -3.41
N HIS A 101 -12.92 9.14 -3.87
CA HIS A 101 -13.16 10.31 -4.72
C HIS A 101 -12.99 10.01 -6.22
N LEU A 102 -12.63 8.76 -6.60
CA LEU A 102 -12.45 8.37 -7.99
C LEU A 102 -13.54 7.39 -8.45
N PRO A 103 -14.07 7.55 -9.68
CA PRO A 103 -15.06 6.62 -10.24
C PRO A 103 -14.45 5.29 -10.69
N TRP A 104 -13.14 5.25 -10.95
CA TRP A 104 -12.42 4.08 -11.42
C TRP A 104 -11.22 3.79 -10.50
N PRO A 105 -10.83 2.51 -10.32
CA PRO A 105 -9.68 2.19 -9.50
C PRO A 105 -8.40 2.73 -10.16
N LYS A 106 -7.53 3.30 -9.33
CA LYS A 106 -6.27 3.89 -9.77
C LYS A 106 -5.17 2.84 -9.80
N ALA A 107 -4.51 2.70 -10.96
CA ALA A 107 -3.29 1.93 -11.08
C ALA A 107 -2.17 2.55 -10.23
N ILE A 108 -1.44 1.73 -9.49
CA ILE A 108 -0.29 2.13 -8.68
C ILE A 108 0.81 1.09 -8.80
N ARG A 109 2.06 1.54 -8.78
CA ARG A 109 3.23 0.66 -8.74
C ARG A 109 3.78 0.62 -7.31
N PRO A 110 3.64 -0.50 -6.59
CA PRO A 110 4.12 -0.60 -5.22
C PRO A 110 5.65 -0.55 -5.17
N ILE A 111 6.19 0.21 -4.23
CA ILE A 111 7.64 0.39 -4.05
C ILE A 111 8.10 -0.57 -2.95
N ALA A 112 9.01 -1.48 -3.30
CA ALA A 112 9.67 -2.32 -2.30
C ALA A 112 10.60 -1.45 -1.44
N MET A 113 10.55 -1.60 -0.12
CA MET A 113 11.43 -0.85 0.78
C MET A 113 12.78 -1.54 1.02
N VAL A 114 12.88 -2.83 0.67
CA VAL A 114 14.12 -3.62 0.71
C VAL A 114 14.41 -4.23 -0.65
N ASN A 115 15.69 -4.36 -1.01
CA ASN A 115 16.09 -5.11 -2.21
C ASN A 115 16.03 -6.64 -1.97
N LEU A 116 16.36 -7.42 -3.01
CA LEU A 116 16.42 -8.88 -2.93
C LEU A 116 17.46 -9.43 -1.93
N GLU A 117 18.44 -8.61 -1.54
CA GLU A 117 19.48 -8.95 -0.56
C GLU A 117 19.09 -8.53 0.87
N GLY A 118 17.91 -7.94 1.05
CA GLY A 118 17.41 -7.47 2.36
C GLY A 118 17.92 -6.09 2.79
N ASN A 119 18.62 -5.37 1.91
CA ASN A 119 19.09 -4.01 2.19
C ASN A 119 17.96 -3.00 1.97
N TRP A 120 17.80 -2.05 2.90
CA TRP A 120 16.87 -0.93 2.73
C TRP A 120 17.24 -0.12 1.49
N ILE A 121 16.30 0.04 0.58
CA ILE A 121 16.46 0.83 -0.65
C ILE A 121 15.69 2.16 -0.59
N ASP A 122 14.89 2.37 0.45
CA ASP A 122 14.02 3.54 0.58
C ASP A 122 14.66 4.71 1.38
N GLN A 123 15.80 5.24 0.91
CA GLN A 123 16.20 6.61 1.28
C GLN A 123 15.59 7.67 0.35
N GLU A 124 15.23 7.33 -0.89
CA GLU A 124 14.65 8.26 -1.86
C GLU A 124 13.13 8.46 -1.73
N ALA A 125 12.33 7.44 -1.38
CA ALA A 125 10.87 7.61 -1.23
C ALA A 125 10.47 8.21 0.14
N LEU A 126 11.33 8.14 1.15
CA LEU A 126 11.25 9.01 2.35
C LEU A 126 11.44 10.50 2.00
N GLY A 127 12.23 10.83 0.98
CA GLY A 127 12.52 12.21 0.55
C GLY A 127 11.41 12.86 -0.30
N GLN A 128 10.50 12.07 -0.88
CA GLN A 128 9.39 12.56 -1.72
C GLN A 128 8.16 13.04 -0.92
N ILE A 129 8.18 12.88 0.40
CA ILE A 129 7.21 13.47 1.34
C ILE A 129 7.91 14.62 2.08
N LYS A 130 8.46 15.60 1.36
CA LYS A 130 8.66 16.91 1.97
C LYS A 130 7.35 17.68 1.83
N PRO A 131 6.65 18.08 2.90
CA PRO A 131 5.78 19.24 2.77
C PRO A 131 6.65 20.36 2.21
N GLU A 132 6.12 21.15 1.27
CA GLU A 132 6.81 22.38 0.89
C GLU A 132 7.22 23.11 2.17
N PRO A 133 8.50 23.47 2.35
CA PRO A 133 8.88 24.28 3.49
C PRO A 133 8.06 25.56 3.37
N ASN A 134 7.20 25.79 4.36
CA ASN A 134 6.36 26.96 4.50
C ASN A 134 6.94 28.17 3.77
N SER A 135 6.28 28.58 2.68
CA SER A 135 6.43 29.93 2.16
C SER A 135 5.78 30.88 3.16
N PHE A 136 6.55 31.32 4.16
CA PHE A 136 6.30 32.51 4.96
C PHE A 136 7.55 33.37 4.97
#